data_AF-A0A7J6KJV5-F1
#
_entry.id   AF-A0A7J6KJV5-F1
#
_cell.length_a   1.000
_cell.length_b   1.000
_cell.length_c   1.000
_cell.angle_alpha   90.00
_cell.angle_beta   90.00
_cell.angle_gamma   90.00
#
_symmetry.space_group_name_H-M   'P 1'
#
loop_
_entity.id
_entity.type
_entity.pdbx_description
1 polymer ?
#
loop_
_entity_poly.entity_id
_entity_poly.type
_entity_poly.pdbx_seq_one_letter_code
_entity_poly.pdbx_strand_id
1 'polypeptide(L)'
;VIEAWMTRIERKFKRKVNQAQAVWLSPVGFSPVPDNDLVVLQPISDGGCHFTCTARINGDIFYFDSSYGEQSRISDYMKKRLRELYGTGAKVICPSVQQQTVGSNLCGAFVLARLTAFAASPHQQPDKFLFRESKMRQHIFDCLEDE
;
A
#
# COMPACT_ATOMS: atom_id res chain seq x y z
N VAL A 1 9.51 11.23 -0.93
CA VAL A 1 8.52 10.82 -1.95
C VAL A 1 7.32 10.13 -1.33
N ILE A 2 7.47 8.92 -0.73
CA ILE A 2 6.31 8.17 -0.19
C ILE A 2 5.54 8.97 0.86
N GLU A 3 6.21 9.53 1.86
CA GLU A 3 5.55 10.30 2.93
C GLU A 3 4.80 11.53 2.39
N ALA A 4 5.46 12.32 1.53
CA ALA A 4 4.82 13.45 0.86
C ALA A 4 3.57 13.02 0.05
N TRP A 5 3.63 11.88 -0.63
CA TRP A 5 2.50 11.33 -1.36
C TRP A 5 1.36 10.88 -0.44
N MET A 6 1.65 10.29 0.72
CA MET A 6 0.62 9.91 1.69
C MET A 6 -0.09 11.14 2.25
N THR A 7 0.64 12.20 2.59
CA THR A 7 0.05 13.49 2.99
C THR A 7 -0.86 14.05 1.88
N ARG A 8 -0.47 13.91 0.61
CA ARG A 8 -1.30 14.32 -0.53
C ARG A 8 -2.58 13.51 -0.65
N ILE A 9 -2.51 12.17 -0.48
CA ILE A 9 -3.69 11.30 -0.46
C ILE A 9 -4.64 11.73 0.65
N GLU A 10 -4.15 11.92 1.87
CA GLU A 10 -4.96 12.33 3.02
C GLU A 10 -5.67 13.66 2.77
N ARG A 11 -4.94 14.68 2.29
CA ARG A 11 -5.52 16.00 1.98
C ARG A 11 -6.56 15.92 0.86
N LYS A 12 -6.24 15.23 -0.24
CA LYS A 12 -7.10 15.14 -1.43
C LYS A 12 -8.36 14.31 -1.18
N PHE A 13 -8.25 13.26 -0.37
CA PHE A 13 -9.33 12.30 -0.11
C PHE A 13 -9.84 12.32 1.33
N LYS A 14 -9.68 13.44 2.06
CA LYS A 14 -10.08 13.61 3.48
C LYS A 14 -11.51 13.21 3.85
N ARG A 15 -12.41 13.11 2.87
CA ARG A 15 -13.82 12.67 3.06
C ARG A 15 -14.01 11.15 2.89
N LYS A 16 -13.00 10.45 2.39
CA LYS A 16 -13.01 9.02 2.04
C LYS A 16 -11.94 8.22 2.77
N VAL A 17 -10.84 8.86 3.17
CA VAL A 17 -9.71 8.26 3.87
C VAL A 17 -9.62 8.88 5.25
N ASN A 18 -9.65 8.04 6.29
CA ASN A 18 -9.48 8.47 7.68
C ASN A 18 -8.01 8.75 7.97
N GLN A 19 -7.13 7.86 7.49
CA GLN A 19 -5.70 7.94 7.75
C GLN A 19 -4.90 7.38 6.56
N ALA A 20 -3.83 8.09 6.21
CA ALA A 20 -2.88 7.68 5.19
C ALA A 20 -1.46 7.88 5.74
N GLN A 21 -0.80 6.80 6.16
CA GLN A 21 0.46 6.87 6.89
C GLN A 21 1.45 5.82 6.40
N ALA A 22 2.69 6.25 6.17
CA ALA A 22 3.78 5.31 5.85
C ALA A 22 4.19 4.46 7.04
N VAL A 23 4.37 3.16 6.80
CA VAL A 23 4.89 2.19 7.76
C VAL A 23 6.26 1.73 7.31
N TRP A 24 7.24 2.06 8.13
CA TRP A 24 8.62 1.62 7.96
C TRP A 24 8.83 0.44 8.90
N LEU A 25 8.86 -0.80 8.37
CA LEU A 25 9.10 -1.97 9.20
C LEU A 25 10.59 -2.00 9.58
N SER A 26 10.93 -1.30 10.65
CA SER A 26 12.26 -1.34 11.24
C SER A 26 12.34 -2.44 12.31
N PRO A 27 13.55 -2.94 12.64
CA PRO A 27 13.75 -3.79 13.81
C PRO A 27 13.33 -3.14 15.14
N VAL A 28 13.23 -1.80 15.16
CA VAL A 28 12.98 -0.97 16.35
C VAL A 28 11.49 -0.81 16.67
N GLY A 29 10.62 -1.46 15.88
CA GLY A 29 9.17 -1.41 16.04
C GLY A 29 8.50 -0.35 15.17
N PHE A 30 7.18 -0.38 15.17
CA PHE A 30 6.30 0.57 14.49
C PHE A 30 5.06 0.81 15.35
N SER A 31 4.37 1.92 15.12
CA SER A 31 3.14 2.23 15.83
C SER A 31 1.99 1.36 15.31
N PRO A 32 1.29 0.61 16.18
CA PRO A 32 0.11 -0.14 15.78
C PRO A 32 -0.98 0.82 15.28
N VAL A 33 -1.81 0.34 14.35
CA VAL A 33 -2.93 1.12 13.80
C VAL A 33 -4.14 0.98 14.73
N PRO A 34 -4.75 2.07 15.22
CA PRO A 34 -5.96 2.00 16.00
C PRO A 34 -7.07 1.24 15.28
N ASP A 35 -7.87 0.46 16.02
CA ASP A 35 -8.91 -0.39 15.46
C ASP A 35 -10.14 0.39 14.96
N ASN A 36 -10.14 1.71 15.14
CA ASN A 36 -11.29 2.58 15.06
C ASN A 36 -11.47 3.24 13.68
N ASP A 37 -10.51 3.10 12.77
CA ASP A 37 -10.51 3.78 11.48
C ASP A 37 -11.19 2.96 10.37
N LEU A 38 -12.11 3.61 9.65
CA LEU A 38 -12.90 2.99 8.58
C LEU A 38 -12.05 2.70 7.33
N VAL A 39 -11.13 3.61 6.97
CA VAL A 39 -10.22 3.46 5.83
C VAL A 39 -8.81 3.93 6.20
N VAL A 40 -7.86 2.99 6.31
CA VAL A 40 -6.43 3.26 6.56
C VAL A 40 -5.58 2.76 5.39
N LEU A 41 -4.69 3.62 4.90
CA LEU A 41 -3.81 3.33 3.75
C LEU A 41 -2.34 3.38 4.19
N GLN A 42 -1.61 2.29 3.95
CA GLN A 42 -0.24 2.17 4.47
C GLN A 42 0.72 1.57 3.44
N PRO A 43 1.68 2.35 2.91
CA PRO A 43 2.84 1.80 2.25
C PRO A 43 3.72 1.12 3.32
N ILE A 44 4.26 -0.03 2.98
CA ILE A 44 5.09 -0.87 3.83
C ILE A 44 6.44 -1.05 3.15
N SER A 45 7.52 -0.66 3.82
CA SER A 45 8.87 -1.09 3.46
C SER A 45 9.30 -2.22 4.38
N ASP A 46 9.88 -3.28 3.84
CA ASP A 46 10.42 -4.40 4.62
C ASP A 46 11.80 -4.12 5.25
N GLY A 47 12.34 -2.90 5.06
CA GLY A 47 13.67 -2.49 5.49
C GLY A 47 14.78 -2.79 4.47
N GLY A 48 14.43 -3.45 3.36
CA GLY A 48 15.30 -3.69 2.21
C GLY A 48 14.95 -2.79 1.02
N CYS A 49 14.98 -3.37 -0.19
CA CYS A 49 14.66 -2.66 -1.44
C CYS A 49 13.21 -2.87 -1.91
N HIS A 50 12.40 -3.61 -1.17
CA HIS A 50 11.03 -3.95 -1.57
C HIS A 50 9.98 -3.11 -0.87
N PHE A 51 8.92 -2.80 -1.60
CA PHE A 51 7.80 -2.01 -1.12
C PHE A 51 6.49 -2.75 -1.42
N THR A 52 5.66 -2.85 -0.40
CA THR A 52 4.32 -3.43 -0.47
C THR A 52 3.34 -2.46 0.17
N CYS A 53 2.05 -2.75 0.18
CA CYS A 53 1.12 -1.90 0.89
C CYS A 53 -0.08 -2.65 1.45
N THR A 54 -0.70 -2.03 2.44
CA THR A 54 -1.99 -2.48 2.96
C THR A 54 -3.03 -1.38 2.86
N ALA A 55 -4.28 -1.80 2.66
CA ALA A 55 -5.46 -0.98 2.84
C ALA A 55 -6.38 -1.70 3.82
N ARG A 56 -6.76 -1.03 4.91
CA ARG A 56 -7.77 -1.51 5.84
C ARG A 56 -9.09 -0.83 5.51
N ILE A 57 -10.14 -1.59 5.26
CA ILE A 57 -11.48 -1.09 4.95
C ILE A 57 -12.51 -1.89 5.74
N ASN A 58 -13.27 -1.22 6.61
CA ASN A 58 -14.31 -1.86 7.44
C ASN A 58 -13.81 -3.11 8.21
N GLY A 59 -12.55 -3.10 8.64
CA GLY A 59 -11.91 -4.19 9.39
C GLY A 59 -11.24 -5.28 8.54
N ASP A 60 -11.54 -5.37 7.23
CA ASP A 60 -10.78 -6.24 6.32
C ASP A 60 -9.47 -5.58 5.93
N ILE A 61 -8.37 -6.33 5.97
CA ILE A 61 -7.03 -5.84 5.60
C ILE A 61 -6.64 -6.45 4.26
N PHE A 62 -6.52 -5.61 3.24
CA PHE A 62 -6.01 -6.01 1.95
C PHE A 62 -4.50 -5.80 1.90
N TYR A 63 -3.74 -6.84 1.59
CA TYR A 63 -2.30 -6.78 1.37
C TYR A 63 -2.00 -6.89 -0.12
N PHE A 64 -1.22 -5.95 -0.64
CA PHE A 64 -0.84 -5.88 -2.05
C PHE A 64 0.67 -5.98 -2.21
N ASP A 65 1.08 -6.88 -3.09
CA ASP A 65 2.47 -7.07 -3.48
C ASP A 65 2.55 -7.14 -5.01
N SER A 66 3.31 -6.23 -5.61
CA SER A 66 3.53 -6.21 -7.07
C SER A 66 4.71 -7.07 -7.50
N SER A 67 5.45 -7.71 -6.58
CA SER A 67 6.57 -8.58 -6.93
C SER A 67 6.10 -9.71 -7.85
N TYR A 68 6.89 -10.00 -8.89
CA TYR A 68 6.59 -11.06 -9.86
C TYR A 68 6.64 -12.45 -9.21
N GLY A 69 5.77 -13.36 -9.65
CA GLY A 69 5.70 -14.74 -9.15
C GLY A 69 5.09 -14.93 -7.76
N GLU A 70 4.89 -13.86 -6.98
CA GLU A 70 4.35 -13.91 -5.61
C GLU A 70 2.80 -13.77 -5.54
N GLN A 71 2.09 -13.95 -6.66
CA GLN A 71 0.61 -13.93 -6.63
C GLN A 71 0.16 -15.02 -5.68
N SER A 72 -0.49 -14.65 -4.56
CA SER A 72 -1.07 -15.50 -3.51
C SER A 72 -0.20 -15.89 -2.31
N ARG A 73 1.07 -15.51 -2.23
CA ARG A 73 1.91 -15.89 -1.07
C ARG A 73 2.45 -14.67 -0.33
N ILE A 74 1.89 -14.42 0.85
CA ILE A 74 2.55 -13.56 1.85
C ILE A 74 3.74 -14.35 2.40
N SER A 75 4.94 -13.77 2.40
CA SER A 75 6.09 -14.36 3.07
C SER A 75 5.83 -14.52 4.57
N ASP A 76 6.44 -15.52 5.22
CA ASP A 76 6.22 -15.73 6.67
C ASP A 76 6.71 -14.54 7.52
N TYR A 77 7.75 -13.86 7.04
CA TYR A 77 8.18 -12.57 7.59
C TYR A 77 7.03 -11.56 7.57
N MET A 78 6.42 -11.34 6.40
CA MET A 78 5.35 -10.36 6.28
C MET A 78 4.08 -10.77 7.04
N LYS A 79 3.75 -12.07 7.12
CA LYS A 79 2.66 -12.56 7.98
C LYS A 79 2.88 -12.18 9.45
N LYS A 80 4.11 -12.35 9.95
CA LYS A 80 4.47 -11.94 11.32
C LYS A 80 4.28 -10.44 11.51
N ARG A 81 4.77 -9.63 10.57
CA ARG A 81 4.66 -8.16 10.62
C ARG A 81 3.23 -7.66 10.56
N LEU A 82 2.39 -8.26 9.71
CA LEU A 82 0.97 -7.92 9.64
C LEU A 82 0.22 -8.24 10.94
N ARG A 83 0.57 -9.34 11.63
CA ARG A 83 0.00 -9.63 12.96
C ARG A 83 0.47 -8.65 14.03
N GLU A 84 1.72 -8.19 13.96
CA GLU A 84 2.22 -7.15 14.85
C GLU A 84 1.51 -5.80 14.59
N LEU A 85 1.16 -5.50 13.33
CA LEU A 85 0.50 -4.25 12.92
C LEU A 85 -0.99 -4.20 13.21
N TYR A 86 -1.69 -5.31 13.01
CA TYR A 86 -3.14 -5.37 13.07
C TYR A 86 -3.69 -6.31 14.16
N GLY A 87 -2.81 -7.01 14.88
CA GLY A 87 -3.20 -8.02 15.86
C GLY A 87 -3.30 -9.44 15.28
N THR A 88 -3.32 -10.44 16.16
CA THR A 88 -3.32 -11.87 15.79
C THR A 88 -4.63 -12.36 15.18
N GLY A 89 -5.74 -11.68 15.45
CA GLY A 89 -7.07 -12.00 14.91
C GLY A 89 -7.38 -11.32 13.57
N ALA A 90 -6.48 -10.49 13.06
CA ALA A 90 -6.69 -9.73 11.83
C ALA A 90 -6.82 -10.64 10.60
N LYS A 91 -7.91 -10.46 9.85
CA LYS A 91 -8.14 -11.15 8.58
C LYS A 91 -7.44 -10.38 7.45
N VAL A 92 -6.37 -10.98 6.92
CA VAL A 92 -5.64 -10.44 5.77
C VAL A 92 -6.08 -11.12 4.48
N ILE A 93 -6.43 -10.32 3.48
CA ILE A 93 -6.85 -10.74 2.14
C ILE A 93 -5.75 -10.36 1.14
N CYS A 94 -5.33 -11.31 0.32
CA CYS A 94 -4.32 -11.11 -0.73
C CYS A 94 -4.95 -11.25 -2.11
N PRO A 95 -5.53 -10.17 -2.65
CA PRO A 95 -6.11 -10.22 -3.98
C PRO A 95 -5.03 -10.35 -5.05
N SER A 96 -5.41 -10.96 -6.19
CA SER A 96 -4.56 -10.91 -7.38
C SER A 96 -4.50 -9.46 -7.88
N VAL A 97 -3.28 -8.98 -8.08
CA VAL A 97 -3.01 -7.62 -8.57
C VAL A 97 -2.01 -7.68 -9.71
N GLN A 98 -1.99 -6.62 -10.53
CA GLN A 98 -0.94 -6.44 -11.53
C GLN A 98 0.44 -6.51 -10.86
N GLN A 99 1.24 -7.46 -11.33
CA GLN A 99 2.64 -7.58 -10.97
C GLN A 99 3.48 -6.67 -11.85
N GLN A 100 4.56 -6.16 -11.27
CA GLN A 100 5.57 -5.40 -12.00
C GLN A 100 6.32 -6.32 -12.96
N THR A 101 6.83 -5.75 -14.06
CA THR A 101 7.71 -6.46 -15.00
C THR A 101 8.93 -7.03 -14.25
N VAL A 102 9.34 -8.26 -14.60
CA VAL A 102 10.52 -8.92 -14.02
C VAL A 102 11.75 -8.02 -14.14
N GLY A 103 12.49 -7.85 -13.04
CA GLY A 103 13.68 -6.99 -13.00
C GLY A 103 13.41 -5.49 -12.92
N SER A 104 12.14 -5.06 -12.89
CA SER A 104 11.80 -3.64 -12.68
C SER A 104 11.93 -3.23 -11.21
N ASN A 105 12.42 -2.01 -10.97
CA ASN A 105 12.48 -1.39 -9.64
C ASN A 105 11.28 -0.44 -9.45
N LEU A 106 10.06 -0.97 -9.60
CA LEU A 106 8.83 -0.18 -9.61
C LEU A 106 7.89 -0.46 -8.42
N CYS A 107 8.25 -1.33 -7.49
CA CYS A 107 7.41 -1.70 -6.34
C CYS A 107 6.91 -0.47 -5.56
N GLY A 108 7.79 0.51 -5.30
CA GLY A 108 7.41 1.77 -4.68
C GLY A 108 6.39 2.58 -5.49
N ALA A 109 6.50 2.61 -6.82
CA ALA A 109 5.55 3.29 -7.69
C ALA A 109 4.19 2.56 -7.72
N PHE A 110 4.20 1.22 -7.72
CA PHE A 110 3.00 0.39 -7.63
C PHE A 110 2.26 0.62 -6.33
N VAL A 111 2.98 0.73 -5.22
CA VAL A 111 2.41 1.07 -3.92
C VAL A 111 1.67 2.41 -3.97
N LEU A 112 2.32 3.46 -4.48
CA LEU A 112 1.69 4.78 -4.57
C LEU A 112 0.46 4.78 -5.48
N ALA A 113 0.57 4.15 -6.66
CA ALA A 113 -0.54 4.05 -7.60
C ALA A 113 -1.74 3.28 -7.01
N ARG A 114 -1.47 2.15 -6.34
CA ARG A 114 -2.50 1.32 -5.71
C ARG A 114 -3.23 2.05 -4.60
N LEU A 115 -2.49 2.66 -3.66
CA LEU A 115 -3.10 3.39 -2.55
C LEU A 115 -3.88 4.61 -3.04
N THR A 116 -3.39 5.30 -4.07
CA THR A 116 -4.11 6.42 -4.70
C THR A 116 -5.41 5.95 -5.35
N ALA A 117 -5.39 4.83 -6.08
CA ALA A 117 -6.57 4.26 -6.72
C ALA A 117 -7.60 3.80 -5.68
N PHE A 118 -7.15 3.16 -4.60
CA PHE A 118 -8.00 2.77 -3.47
C PHE A 118 -8.60 3.98 -2.74
N ALA A 119 -7.83 5.04 -2.50
CA ALA A 119 -8.34 6.27 -1.90
C ALA A 119 -9.45 6.92 -2.75
N ALA A 120 -9.29 6.90 -4.07
CA ALA A 120 -10.28 7.44 -5.00
C ALA A 120 -11.56 6.59 -5.05
N SER A 121 -11.41 5.26 -5.02
CA SER A 121 -12.49 4.28 -5.18
C SER A 121 -12.39 3.12 -4.16
N PRO A 122 -12.69 3.34 -2.86
CA PRO A 122 -12.47 2.33 -1.82
C PRO A 122 -13.26 1.02 -2.00
N HIS A 123 -14.39 1.07 -2.72
CA HIS A 123 -15.27 -0.08 -2.96
C HIS A 123 -14.98 -0.82 -4.26
N GLN A 124 -14.03 -0.33 -5.07
CA GLN A 124 -13.67 -1.00 -6.32
C GLN A 124 -12.82 -2.25 -6.04
N GLN A 125 -13.08 -3.32 -6.79
CA GLN A 125 -12.34 -4.56 -6.63
C GLN A 125 -10.84 -4.35 -6.99
N PRO A 126 -9.90 -4.83 -6.14
CA PRO A 126 -8.48 -4.55 -6.31
C PRO A 126 -7.85 -5.01 -7.63
N ASP A 127 -8.36 -6.09 -8.22
CA ASP A 127 -7.92 -6.67 -9.49
C ASP A 127 -8.25 -5.78 -10.70
N LYS A 128 -9.17 -4.81 -10.54
CA LYS A 128 -9.55 -3.88 -11.61
C LYS A 128 -8.62 -2.70 -11.78
N PHE A 129 -7.72 -2.46 -10.82
CA PHE A 129 -6.75 -1.39 -10.95
C PHE A 129 -5.54 -1.86 -11.75
N LEU A 130 -5.39 -1.28 -12.95
CA LEU A 130 -4.27 -1.50 -13.85
C LEU A 130 -3.50 -0.20 -14.08
N PHE A 131 -2.19 -0.30 -14.14
CA PHE A 131 -1.24 0.80 -14.23
C PHE A 131 -0.35 0.64 -15.44
N ARG A 132 -0.09 1.76 -16.13
CA ARG A 132 0.83 1.82 -17.26
C ARG A 132 2.26 2.00 -16.73
N GLU A 133 2.98 0.91 -16.52
CA GLU A 133 4.32 0.89 -15.90
C GLU A 133 5.28 1.93 -16.48
N SER A 134 5.31 2.06 -17.80
CA SER A 134 6.18 3.01 -18.51
C SER A 134 5.95 4.48 -18.17
N LYS A 135 4.80 4.83 -17.56
CA LYS A 135 4.45 6.22 -17.20
C LYS A 135 4.49 6.49 -15.69
N MET A 136 4.60 5.45 -14.85
CA MET A 136 4.36 5.60 -13.41
C MET A 136 5.34 6.55 -12.74
N ARG A 137 6.65 6.41 -13.01
CA ARG A 137 7.67 7.26 -12.39
C ARG A 137 7.51 8.72 -12.80
N GLN A 138 7.43 8.99 -14.10
CA GLN A 138 7.27 10.36 -14.60
C GLN A 138 6.03 11.01 -14.01
N HIS A 139 4.89 10.30 -14.01
CA HIS A 139 3.66 10.82 -13.43
C HIS A 139 3.77 11.16 -11.93
N ILE A 140 4.52 10.36 -11.16
CA ILE A 140 4.79 10.66 -9.75
C ILE A 140 5.63 11.93 -9.62
N PHE A 141 6.67 12.11 -10.44
CA PHE A 141 7.48 13.32 -10.42
C PHE A 141 6.68 14.56 -10.84
N ASP A 142 5.96 14.50 -11.97
CA ASP A 142 5.12 15.60 -12.45
C ASP A 142 4.14 16.06 -11.35
N CYS A 143 3.49 15.10 -10.67
CA CYS A 143 2.56 15.42 -9.59
C CYS A 143 3.22 16.09 -8.38
N LEU A 144 4.51 15.82 -8.12
CA LEU A 144 5.26 16.42 -7.01
C LEU A 144 5.91 17.76 -7.39
N GLU A 145 6.17 18.00 -8.68
CA GLU A 145 6.70 19.26 -9.20
C GLU A 145 5.60 20.31 -9.41
N ASP A 146 4.35 19.90 -9.67
CA ASP A 146 3.17 20.78 -9.76
C ASP A 146 2.72 21.39 -8.39
N GLU A 147 3.62 21.47 -7.41
CA GLU A 147 3.42 22.09 -6.07
C GLU A 147 4.24 23.37 -5.91
#